data_AF-A0A0U0RPV4-F1
#
_entry.id   AF-A0A0U0RPV4-F1
#
_cell.length_a   1.000
_cell.length_b   1.000
_cell.length_c   1.000
_cell.angle_alpha   90.00
_cell.angle_beta   90.00
_cell.angle_gamma   90.00
#
_symmetry.space_group_name_H-M   'P 1'
#
loop_
_entity.id
_entity.type
_entity.pdbx_description
1 polymer ?
#
loop_
_entity_poly.entity_id
_entity_poly.type
_entity_poly.pdbx_seq_one_letter_code
_entity_poly.pdbx_strand_id
1 'polypeptide(L)'
;MHHPLLLRGVDTVAANTPKGVLVHRLIRTGRSLFTAHTNADSASPGVSDALAHAVGLTVDAVLDPVPGAADLDKWVIYVPRENSEAVRAAVFEAGAGHIGDYSHCSWSVAGTGQFLAHDGASPAIGSVGTVERVAEDRVEVVAPARARAEVLAAMRAAHPYEEPAFDIFALVPPPVGSGLGRIGRLPKPEPLRTFVARLEAALPPTATGVRAAGDPDLLVSRVAVCGGAGDSLLATVAAADVQAYVTADLRHHPADEHCRASQVALIDVAHWASEFPWCGQAAEVLRSHFGASLPVRVCTICTDPWNLDHETGRDQA
;
A
#
# COMPACT_ATOMS: atom_id res chain seq x y z
N MET A 1 -14.07 12.95 -5.79
CA MET A 1 -13.70 13.70 -4.56
C MET A 1 -12.58 12.95 -3.88
N HIS A 2 -11.66 13.65 -3.21
CA HIS A 2 -10.71 12.97 -2.32
C HIS A 2 -11.36 12.68 -0.96
N HIS A 3 -11.88 13.71 -0.30
CA HIS A 3 -12.57 13.59 0.98
C HIS A 3 -14.00 13.06 0.87
N PRO A 4 -14.40 12.06 1.69
CA PRO A 4 -15.77 11.60 1.75
C PRO A 4 -16.71 12.69 2.29
N LEU A 5 -17.81 12.97 1.58
CA LEU A 5 -18.86 13.87 2.05
C LEU A 5 -19.43 13.41 3.41
N LEU A 6 -19.60 12.11 3.56
CA LEU A 6 -20.11 11.43 4.76
C LEU A 6 -19.00 10.55 5.37
N LEU A 7 -17.97 11.19 5.94
CA LEU A 7 -16.83 10.49 6.57
C LEU A 7 -17.24 9.63 7.79
N ARG A 8 -18.27 10.05 8.52
CA ARG A 8 -18.88 9.29 9.62
C ARG A 8 -20.31 8.94 9.24
N GLY A 9 -20.86 7.91 9.89
CA GLY A 9 -22.29 7.57 9.78
C GLY A 9 -23.17 8.80 10.05
N VAL A 10 -24.28 8.89 9.32
CA VAL A 10 -25.27 9.97 9.48
C VAL A 10 -26.66 9.39 9.66
N ASP A 11 -27.39 9.96 10.62
CA ASP A 11 -28.78 9.57 10.90
C ASP A 11 -29.80 10.44 10.14
N THR A 12 -29.34 11.49 9.46
CA THR A 12 -30.19 12.42 8.71
C THR A 12 -29.47 13.02 7.50
N VAL A 13 -30.25 13.34 6.47
CA VAL A 13 -29.84 14.10 5.29
C VAL A 13 -30.68 15.37 5.13
N ALA A 14 -31.24 15.90 6.22
CA ALA A 14 -32.14 17.05 6.20
C ALA A 14 -31.58 18.23 5.39
N ALA A 15 -32.40 18.76 4.46
CA ALA A 15 -32.02 19.79 3.50
C ALA A 15 -31.77 21.19 4.12
N ASN A 16 -31.84 21.34 5.44
CA ASN A 16 -31.47 22.54 6.18
C ASN A 16 -30.09 22.45 6.84
N THR A 17 -29.34 21.37 6.58
CA THR A 17 -27.95 21.19 7.02
C THR A 17 -26.99 21.37 5.83
N PRO A 18 -25.74 21.84 6.02
CA PRO A 18 -24.80 22.01 4.91
C PRO A 18 -24.59 20.75 4.07
N LYS A 19 -24.39 19.59 4.72
CA LYS A 19 -24.23 18.29 4.03
C LYS A 19 -25.53 17.84 3.36
N GLY A 20 -26.68 17.99 4.03
CA GLY A 20 -27.97 17.61 3.47
C GLY A 20 -28.33 18.43 2.23
N VAL A 21 -28.07 19.75 2.22
CA VAL A 21 -28.24 20.61 1.03
C VAL A 21 -27.47 20.04 -0.16
N LEU A 22 -26.20 19.65 0.02
CA LEU A 22 -25.37 19.07 -1.03
C LEU A 22 -25.89 17.72 -1.52
N VAL A 23 -26.27 16.81 -0.60
CA VAL A 23 -26.85 15.51 -0.95
C VAL A 23 -28.12 15.69 -1.79
N HIS A 24 -29.04 16.53 -1.33
CA HIS A 24 -30.28 16.82 -2.05
C HIS A 24 -30.01 17.45 -3.42
N ARG A 25 -28.99 18.31 -3.55
CA ARG A 25 -28.59 18.91 -4.83
C ARG A 25 -28.04 17.85 -5.81
N LEU A 26 -27.18 16.95 -5.34
CA LEU A 26 -26.66 15.84 -6.15
C LEU A 26 -27.81 14.96 -6.68
N ILE A 27 -28.74 14.57 -5.80
CA ILE A 27 -29.91 13.76 -6.16
C ILE A 27 -30.79 14.48 -7.20
N ARG A 28 -31.21 15.72 -6.94
CA ARG A 28 -32.10 16.47 -7.84
C ARG A 28 -31.48 16.74 -9.21
N THR A 29 -30.16 16.75 -9.30
CA THR A 29 -29.45 17.01 -10.55
C THR A 29 -28.91 15.75 -11.22
N GLY A 30 -29.22 14.56 -10.69
CA GLY A 30 -28.79 13.29 -11.26
C GLY A 30 -27.26 13.11 -11.28
N ARG A 31 -26.55 13.70 -10.31
CA ARG A 31 -25.08 13.66 -10.24
C ARG A 31 -24.61 12.59 -9.25
N SER A 32 -23.69 11.75 -9.69
CA SER A 32 -23.02 10.77 -8.84
C SER A 32 -21.81 11.39 -8.13
N LEU A 33 -21.55 10.92 -6.91
CA LEU A 33 -20.38 11.30 -6.12
C LEU A 33 -19.54 10.06 -5.85
N PHE A 34 -18.31 10.04 -6.37
CA PHE A 34 -17.32 9.01 -6.08
C PHE A 34 -16.20 9.59 -5.22
N THR A 35 -15.75 8.79 -4.25
CA THR A 35 -14.71 9.17 -3.29
C THR A 35 -13.54 8.21 -3.39
N ALA A 36 -12.34 8.75 -3.56
CA ALA A 36 -11.09 8.03 -3.40
C ALA A 36 -10.24 8.77 -2.36
N HIS A 37 -10.16 8.21 -1.16
CA HIS A 37 -9.60 8.82 0.05
C HIS A 37 -8.24 8.18 0.36
N THR A 38 -8.14 7.43 1.47
CA THR A 38 -6.92 6.70 1.86
C THR A 38 -6.41 5.70 0.82
N ASN A 39 -7.29 5.17 -0.03
CA ASN A 39 -6.87 4.36 -1.17
C ASN A 39 -6.12 5.17 -2.24
N ALA A 40 -6.45 6.45 -2.42
CA ALA A 40 -5.69 7.36 -3.27
C ALA A 40 -4.39 7.82 -2.59
N ASP A 41 -4.37 7.98 -1.27
CA ASP A 41 -3.14 8.27 -0.52
C ASP A 41 -2.12 7.15 -0.64
N SER A 42 -2.61 5.90 -0.59
CA SER A 42 -1.80 4.69 -0.65
C SER A 42 -1.47 4.24 -2.07
N ALA A 43 -2.13 4.76 -3.11
CA ALA A 43 -1.96 4.30 -4.48
C ALA A 43 -0.56 4.63 -5.04
N SER A 44 -0.15 3.93 -6.10
CA SER A 44 1.07 4.22 -6.87
C SER A 44 0.72 4.35 -8.36
N PRO A 45 0.71 5.57 -8.93
CA PRO A 45 0.91 6.86 -8.27
C PRO A 45 -0.33 7.31 -7.46
N GLY A 46 -0.10 7.99 -6.34
CA GLY A 46 -1.11 8.47 -5.38
C GLY A 46 -0.91 9.93 -4.97
N VAL A 47 -1.55 10.35 -3.87
CA VAL A 47 -1.51 11.76 -3.41
C VAL A 47 -0.09 12.21 -3.10
N SER A 48 0.67 11.37 -2.38
CA SER A 48 2.05 11.71 -2.00
C SER A 48 3.02 11.72 -3.19
N ASP A 49 2.74 10.96 -4.26
CA ASP A 49 3.50 11.05 -5.52
C ASP A 49 3.24 12.40 -6.21
N ALA A 50 1.98 12.84 -6.26
CA ALA A 50 1.62 14.13 -6.85
C ALA A 50 2.24 15.31 -6.07
N LEU A 51 2.24 15.23 -4.73
CA LEU A 51 2.92 16.20 -3.87
C LEU A 51 4.44 16.20 -4.12
N ALA A 52 5.08 15.03 -4.11
CA ALA A 52 6.51 14.90 -4.39
C ALA A 52 6.88 15.50 -5.75
N HIS A 53 6.11 15.18 -6.79
CA HIS A 53 6.33 15.69 -8.14
C HIS A 53 6.14 17.21 -8.22
N ALA A 54 5.09 17.75 -7.60
CA ALA A 54 4.82 19.19 -7.58
C ALA A 54 6.01 19.99 -7.01
N VAL A 55 6.70 19.44 -6.01
CA VAL A 55 7.83 20.09 -5.34
C VAL A 55 9.20 19.69 -5.91
N GLY A 56 9.20 18.95 -7.03
CA GLY A 56 10.41 18.59 -7.76
C GLY A 56 11.26 17.49 -7.12
N LEU A 57 10.65 16.58 -6.36
CA LEU A 57 11.30 15.40 -5.81
C LEU A 57 11.18 14.22 -6.78
N THR A 58 12.27 13.46 -6.93
CA THR A 58 12.23 12.13 -7.55
C THR A 58 11.95 11.09 -6.46
N VAL A 59 10.79 10.45 -6.53
CA VAL A 59 10.38 9.40 -5.57
C VAL A 59 11.27 8.18 -5.69
N ASP A 60 11.81 7.69 -4.56
CA ASP A 60 12.64 6.48 -4.51
C ASP A 60 12.10 5.39 -3.59
N ALA A 61 11.17 5.71 -2.67
CA ALA A 61 10.57 4.76 -1.75
C ALA A 61 9.20 5.22 -1.23
N VAL A 62 8.43 4.27 -0.70
CA VAL A 62 7.23 4.52 0.10
C VAL A 62 7.66 4.76 1.55
N LEU A 63 7.10 5.76 2.22
CA LEU A 63 7.46 6.08 3.61
C LEU A 63 6.92 5.04 4.59
N ASP A 64 5.63 4.74 4.50
CA ASP A 64 4.93 3.76 5.34
C ASP A 64 4.20 2.74 4.44
N PRO A 65 4.90 1.69 3.99
CA PRO A 65 4.34 0.72 3.05
C PRO A 65 3.22 -0.09 3.68
N VAL A 66 2.12 -0.28 2.94
CA VAL A 66 1.08 -1.23 3.35
C VAL A 66 1.64 -2.63 3.11
N PRO A 67 1.76 -3.48 4.16
CA PRO A 67 2.18 -4.86 3.96
C PRO A 67 1.20 -5.53 3.02
N GLY A 68 1.71 -6.11 1.92
CA GLY A 68 0.86 -6.95 1.10
C GLY A 68 0.37 -8.12 1.94
N ALA A 69 -0.90 -8.50 1.80
CA ALA A 69 -1.39 -9.72 2.42
C ALA A 69 -0.62 -10.91 1.82
N ALA A 70 -0.07 -11.78 2.67
CA ALA A 70 0.47 -13.06 2.24
C ALA A 70 -0.69 -13.91 1.68
N ASP A 71 -0.91 -13.84 0.37
CA ASP A 71 -1.97 -14.54 -0.33
C ASP A 71 -1.47 -15.81 -1.02
N LEU A 72 -0.17 -16.09 -0.92
CA LEU A 72 0.50 -17.25 -1.48
C LEU A 72 1.26 -18.04 -0.41
N ASP A 73 1.24 -19.36 -0.53
CA ASP A 73 2.10 -20.28 0.20
C ASP A 73 3.03 -21.03 -0.72
N LYS A 74 4.23 -21.30 -0.23
CA LYS A 74 5.14 -22.29 -0.79
C LYS A 74 4.92 -23.60 -0.04
N TRP A 75 4.51 -24.62 -0.78
CA TRP A 75 4.40 -25.99 -0.31
C TRP A 75 5.69 -26.73 -0.64
N VAL A 76 6.22 -27.45 0.34
CA VAL A 76 7.36 -28.36 0.19
C VAL A 76 6.88 -29.75 0.59
N ILE A 77 6.91 -30.69 -0.35
CA ILE A 77 6.35 -32.04 -0.19
C ILE A 77 7.47 -33.05 -0.42
N TYR A 78 7.66 -33.97 0.52
CA TYR A 78 8.67 -35.04 0.41
C TYR A 78 7.97 -36.32 0.00
N VAL A 79 8.33 -36.87 -1.15
CA VAL A 79 7.61 -37.99 -1.79
C VAL A 79 8.59 -38.99 -2.42
N PRO A 80 8.35 -40.31 -2.36
CA PRO A 80 9.11 -41.28 -3.15
C PRO A 80 9.15 -40.92 -4.63
N ARG A 81 10.31 -41.08 -5.27
CA ARG A 81 10.53 -40.62 -6.65
C ARG A 81 9.52 -41.17 -7.66
N GLU A 82 9.07 -42.40 -7.46
CA GLU A 82 8.10 -43.05 -8.34
C GLU A 82 6.69 -42.46 -8.24
N ASN A 83 6.39 -41.74 -7.15
CA ASN A 83 5.08 -41.12 -6.90
C ASN A 83 5.08 -39.59 -7.14
N SER A 84 6.24 -38.98 -7.40
CA SER A 84 6.39 -37.52 -7.56
C SER A 84 5.45 -36.92 -8.62
N GLU A 85 5.30 -37.59 -9.77
CA GLU A 85 4.41 -37.12 -10.84
C GLU A 85 2.93 -37.14 -10.42
N ALA A 86 2.49 -38.20 -9.75
CA ALA A 86 1.10 -38.32 -9.30
C ALA A 86 0.74 -37.24 -8.28
N VAL A 87 1.65 -36.96 -7.33
CA VAL A 87 1.48 -35.90 -6.34
C VAL A 87 1.50 -34.52 -7.00
N ARG A 88 2.40 -34.25 -7.94
CA ARG A 88 2.44 -32.99 -8.71
C ARG A 88 1.13 -32.74 -9.43
N ALA A 89 0.64 -33.73 -10.19
CA ALA A 89 -0.62 -33.61 -10.92
C ALA A 89 -1.79 -33.28 -9.97
N ALA A 90 -1.88 -33.98 -8.85
CA ALA A 90 -2.96 -33.78 -7.88
C ALA A 90 -2.97 -32.36 -7.29
N VAL A 91 -1.81 -31.82 -6.89
CA VAL A 91 -1.76 -30.46 -6.34
C VAL A 91 -1.99 -29.39 -7.40
N PHE A 92 -1.63 -29.64 -8.66
CA PHE A 92 -1.92 -28.72 -9.77
C PHE A 92 -3.43 -28.63 -10.07
N GLU A 93 -4.13 -29.76 -10.11
CA GLU A 93 -5.58 -29.79 -10.26
C GLU A 93 -6.30 -29.09 -9.08
N ALA A 94 -5.70 -29.11 -7.89
CA ALA A 94 -6.17 -28.38 -6.71
C ALA A 94 -5.79 -26.87 -6.71
N GLY A 95 -5.20 -26.37 -7.79
CA GLY A 95 -4.90 -24.94 -7.97
C GLY A 95 -3.50 -24.50 -7.52
N ALA A 96 -2.60 -25.43 -7.16
CA ALA A 96 -1.19 -25.11 -7.00
C ALA A 96 -0.48 -24.96 -8.36
N GLY A 97 0.68 -24.31 -8.37
CA GLY A 97 1.53 -24.18 -9.55
C GLY A 97 1.03 -23.16 -10.58
N HIS A 98 0.07 -22.30 -10.24
CA HIS A 98 -0.34 -21.19 -11.11
C HIS A 98 0.38 -19.89 -10.70
N ILE A 99 1.27 -19.38 -11.56
CA ILE A 99 2.07 -18.18 -11.31
C ILE A 99 2.02 -17.27 -12.54
N GLY A 100 1.36 -16.11 -12.41
CA GLY A 100 1.14 -15.22 -13.56
C GLY A 100 0.39 -15.95 -14.68
N ASP A 101 0.95 -15.94 -15.88
CA ASP A 101 0.38 -16.62 -17.06
C ASP A 101 0.84 -18.09 -17.22
N TYR A 102 1.52 -18.66 -16.21
CA TYR A 102 2.05 -20.02 -16.24
C TYR A 102 1.30 -20.93 -15.27
N SER A 103 1.10 -22.19 -15.68
CA SER A 103 0.51 -23.26 -14.85
C SER A 103 1.48 -24.43 -14.69
N HIS A 104 1.17 -25.36 -13.77
CA HIS A 104 2.00 -26.54 -13.49
C HIS A 104 3.44 -26.20 -13.05
N CYS A 105 3.63 -25.02 -12.47
CA CYS A 105 4.91 -24.56 -11.95
C CYS A 105 5.30 -25.36 -10.71
N SER A 106 6.38 -26.14 -10.81
CA SER A 106 7.01 -26.81 -9.68
C SER A 106 8.53 -26.78 -9.82
N TRP A 107 9.20 -26.95 -8.70
CA TRP A 107 10.64 -27.24 -8.65
C TRP A 107 10.84 -28.53 -7.86
N SER A 108 11.89 -29.30 -8.16
CA SER A 108 12.15 -30.55 -7.44
C SER A 108 13.64 -30.81 -7.31
N VAL A 109 14.02 -31.44 -6.19
CA VAL A 109 15.37 -31.94 -5.96
C VAL A 109 15.33 -33.31 -5.29
N ALA A 110 16.20 -34.19 -5.75
CA ALA A 110 16.39 -35.52 -5.18
C ALA A 110 17.12 -35.45 -3.82
N GLY A 111 16.66 -36.25 -2.85
CA GLY A 111 17.27 -36.40 -1.54
C GLY A 111 17.05 -37.79 -0.96
N THR A 112 17.37 -37.92 0.33
CA THR A 112 17.15 -39.15 1.11
C THR A 112 16.27 -38.83 2.32
N GLY A 113 15.08 -39.42 2.37
CA GLY A 113 14.23 -39.42 3.55
C GLY A 113 14.67 -40.51 4.53
N GLN A 114 14.45 -40.28 5.83
CA GLN A 114 14.68 -41.29 6.87
C GLN A 114 13.56 -41.26 7.90
N PHE A 115 13.03 -42.43 8.24
CA PHE A 115 12.00 -42.57 9.27
C PHE A 115 12.11 -43.92 9.99
N LEU A 116 11.47 -44.01 11.15
CA LEU A 116 11.31 -45.23 11.93
C LEU A 116 9.82 -45.43 12.19
N ALA A 117 9.23 -46.47 11.60
CA ALA A 117 7.84 -46.80 11.87
C ALA A 117 7.72 -47.43 13.27
N HIS A 118 6.78 -46.93 14.08
CA HIS A 118 6.47 -47.43 15.42
C HIS A 118 5.22 -48.33 15.43
N ASP A 119 4.96 -48.99 16.55
CA ASP A 119 3.77 -49.80 16.75
C ASP A 119 2.51 -48.98 16.44
N GLY A 120 1.67 -49.50 15.53
CA GLY A 120 0.46 -48.84 15.05
C GLY A 120 0.58 -48.17 13.68
N ALA A 121 1.78 -48.02 13.13
CA ALA A 121 1.98 -47.53 11.76
C ALA A 121 1.74 -48.64 10.71
N SER A 122 1.19 -48.27 9.55
CA SER A 122 1.10 -49.11 8.37
C SER A 122 2.00 -48.54 7.25
N PRO A 123 3.34 -48.65 7.37
CA PRO A 123 4.24 -48.00 6.44
C PRO A 123 4.07 -48.56 5.03
N ALA A 124 3.93 -47.68 4.04
CA ALA A 124 3.91 -48.09 2.63
C ALA A 124 5.27 -48.63 2.17
N ILE A 125 6.37 -48.20 2.81
CA ILE A 125 7.73 -48.64 2.56
C ILE A 125 8.40 -49.01 3.88
N GLY A 126 8.98 -50.21 3.95
CA GLY A 126 9.77 -50.68 5.08
C GLY A 126 8.99 -51.47 6.14
N SER A 127 9.59 -51.64 7.33
CA SER A 127 9.02 -52.43 8.43
C SER A 127 9.03 -51.70 9.78
N VAL A 128 8.02 -51.97 10.61
CA VAL A 128 7.93 -51.46 11.99
C VAL A 128 9.18 -51.86 12.79
N GLY A 129 9.72 -50.90 13.55
CA GLY A 129 10.90 -51.10 14.39
C GLY A 129 12.25 -51.00 13.65
N THR A 130 12.25 -50.73 12.34
CA THR A 130 13.47 -50.58 11.52
C THR A 130 13.59 -49.16 10.98
N VAL A 131 14.81 -48.58 11.01
CA VAL A 131 15.09 -47.29 10.38
C VAL A 131 15.21 -47.48 8.88
N GLU A 132 14.32 -46.85 8.14
CA GLU A 132 14.29 -46.89 6.68
C GLU A 132 14.95 -45.65 6.10
N ARG A 133 15.61 -45.82 4.95
CA ARG A 133 16.19 -44.72 4.16
C ARG A 133 15.73 -44.85 2.72
N VAL A 134 15.01 -43.85 2.23
CA VAL A 134 14.32 -43.91 0.93
C VAL A 134 14.80 -42.76 0.06
N ALA A 135 14.99 -43.04 -1.23
CA ALA A 135 15.23 -41.99 -2.22
C ALA A 135 13.92 -41.24 -2.47
N GLU A 136 13.90 -39.95 -2.14
CA GLU A 136 12.72 -39.10 -2.25
C GLU A 136 13.02 -37.87 -3.11
N ASP A 137 11.97 -37.26 -3.66
CA ASP A 137 12.02 -35.91 -4.19
C ASP A 137 11.41 -34.95 -3.17
N ARG A 138 12.10 -33.82 -2.96
CA ARG A 138 11.53 -32.62 -2.37
C ARG A 138 10.88 -31.83 -3.51
N VAL A 139 9.56 -31.92 -3.61
CA VAL A 139 8.74 -31.19 -4.59
C VAL A 139 8.27 -29.90 -3.99
N GLU A 140 8.45 -28.79 -4.71
CA GLU A 140 8.02 -27.48 -4.26
C GLU A 140 7.05 -26.82 -5.24
N VAL A 141 5.92 -26.34 -4.74
CA VAL A 141 4.89 -25.62 -5.53
C VAL A 141 4.41 -24.37 -4.80
N VAL A 142 3.86 -23.41 -5.53
CA VAL A 142 3.22 -22.22 -4.94
C VAL A 142 1.71 -22.32 -5.14
N ALA A 143 0.92 -22.00 -4.12
CA ALA A 143 -0.53 -22.00 -4.20
C ALA A 143 -1.13 -20.81 -3.46
N PRO A 144 -2.34 -20.33 -3.83
CA PRO A 144 -3.05 -19.35 -3.04
C PRO A 144 -3.34 -19.85 -1.62
N ALA A 145 -3.16 -19.00 -0.61
CA ALA A 145 -3.42 -19.34 0.80
C ALA A 145 -4.89 -19.77 1.04
N ARG A 146 -5.83 -19.29 0.22
CA ARG A 146 -7.24 -19.72 0.23
C ARG A 146 -7.45 -21.17 -0.21
N ALA A 147 -6.55 -21.73 -1.01
CA ALA A 147 -6.63 -23.09 -1.55
C ALA A 147 -5.99 -24.14 -0.61
N ARG A 148 -5.50 -23.74 0.57
CA ARG A 148 -4.75 -24.63 1.49
C ARG A 148 -5.46 -25.96 1.76
N ALA A 149 -6.76 -25.91 2.04
CA ALA A 149 -7.52 -27.12 2.37
C ALA A 149 -7.63 -28.07 1.17
N GLU A 150 -7.85 -27.52 -0.03
CA GLU A 150 -7.97 -28.29 -1.27
C GLU A 150 -6.63 -28.92 -1.67
N VAL A 151 -5.55 -28.14 -1.62
CA VAL A 151 -4.19 -28.62 -1.91
C VAL A 151 -3.76 -29.70 -0.90
N LEU A 152 -4.04 -29.50 0.40
CA LEU A 152 -3.74 -30.50 1.43
C LEU A 152 -4.46 -31.82 1.19
N ALA A 153 -5.76 -31.75 0.88
CA ALA A 153 -6.57 -32.93 0.61
C ALA A 153 -6.09 -33.68 -0.63
N ALA A 154 -5.82 -32.96 -1.72
CA ALA A 154 -5.33 -33.54 -2.98
C ALA A 154 -3.95 -34.18 -2.82
N MET A 155 -3.01 -33.50 -2.15
CA MET A 155 -1.71 -34.06 -1.83
C MET A 155 -1.84 -35.34 -1.01
N ARG A 156 -2.59 -35.33 0.11
CA ARG A 156 -2.75 -36.52 0.97
C ARG A 156 -3.40 -37.69 0.22
N ALA A 157 -4.38 -37.43 -0.64
CA ALA A 157 -5.05 -38.48 -1.41
C ALA A 157 -4.13 -39.13 -2.46
N ALA A 158 -3.20 -38.36 -3.03
CA ALA A 158 -2.27 -38.85 -4.05
C ALA A 158 -0.95 -39.40 -3.48
N HIS A 159 -0.63 -39.08 -2.23
CA HIS A 159 0.61 -39.48 -1.60
C HIS A 159 0.59 -40.95 -1.17
N PRO A 160 1.69 -41.73 -1.37
CA PRO A 160 1.72 -43.15 -1.01
C PRO A 160 1.74 -43.40 0.50
N TYR A 161 2.23 -42.45 1.29
CA TYR A 161 2.29 -42.56 2.76
C TYR A 161 0.97 -42.16 3.41
N GLU A 162 0.60 -42.88 4.47
CA GLU A 162 -0.55 -42.56 5.33
C GLU A 162 -0.42 -41.16 5.96
N GLU A 163 0.78 -40.82 6.44
CA GLU A 163 1.11 -39.48 6.96
C GLU A 163 2.30 -38.89 6.18
N PRO A 164 2.03 -38.11 5.11
CA PRO A 164 3.08 -37.46 4.32
C PRO A 164 3.81 -36.37 5.11
N ALA A 165 5.13 -36.25 4.91
CA ALA A 165 5.88 -35.10 5.40
C ALA A 165 5.76 -33.94 4.40
N PHE A 166 5.38 -32.75 4.89
CA PHE A 166 5.32 -31.52 4.11
C PHE A 166 5.46 -30.27 4.99
N ASP A 167 5.87 -29.17 4.37
CA ASP A 167 5.96 -27.85 4.98
C ASP A 167 5.12 -26.84 4.19
N ILE A 168 4.54 -25.86 4.88
CA ILE A 168 3.85 -24.71 4.28
C ILE A 168 4.55 -23.44 4.77
N PHE A 169 5.17 -22.70 3.85
CA PHE A 169 5.77 -21.40 4.13
C PHE A 169 4.88 -20.29 3.54
N ALA A 170 4.35 -19.41 4.40
CA ALA A 170 3.67 -18.20 3.94
C ALA A 170 4.68 -17.31 3.20
N LEU A 171 4.36 -16.94 1.96
CA LEU A 171 5.21 -16.05 1.17
C LEU A 171 4.86 -14.60 1.46
N VAL A 172 5.88 -13.82 1.83
CA VAL A 172 5.74 -12.38 1.95
C VAL A 172 5.82 -11.79 0.53
N PRO A 173 4.79 -11.05 0.07
CA PRO A 173 4.84 -10.43 -1.24
C PRO A 173 5.98 -9.41 -1.31
N PRO A 174 6.58 -9.20 -2.49
CA PRO A 174 7.55 -8.11 -2.67
C PRO A 174 6.90 -6.77 -2.31
N PRO A 175 7.69 -5.77 -1.85
CA PRO A 175 7.17 -4.44 -1.59
C PRO A 175 6.44 -3.92 -2.82
N VAL A 176 5.14 -3.76 -2.68
CA VAL A 176 4.31 -3.05 -3.66
C VAL A 176 4.52 -1.55 -3.39
N GLY A 177 4.60 -0.73 -4.43
CA GLY A 177 4.79 0.72 -4.30
C GLY A 177 3.65 1.47 -3.60
N SER A 178 2.76 0.76 -2.90
CA SER A 178 1.60 1.29 -2.19
C SER A 178 1.85 1.47 -0.71
N GLY A 179 1.31 2.55 -0.17
CA GLY A 179 1.39 2.92 1.23
C GLY A 179 1.40 4.42 1.41
N LEU A 180 1.37 4.87 2.67
CA LEU A 180 1.28 6.27 2.99
C LEU A 180 2.64 6.95 2.82
N GLY A 181 2.60 8.18 2.31
CA GLY A 181 3.77 9.01 2.11
C GLY A 181 4.77 8.49 1.08
N ARG A 182 5.68 9.37 0.67
CA ARG A 182 6.82 9.04 -0.19
C ARG A 182 8.09 9.56 0.41
N ILE A 183 9.19 8.88 0.09
CA ILE A 183 10.51 9.45 0.23
C ILE A 183 11.04 9.75 -1.16
N GLY A 184 11.54 10.97 -1.33
CA GLY A 184 12.10 11.43 -2.58
C GLY A 184 13.40 12.19 -2.39
N ARG A 185 14.13 12.36 -3.49
CA ARG A 185 15.38 13.10 -3.52
C ARG A 185 15.26 14.36 -4.36
N LEU A 186 15.91 15.42 -3.88
CA LEU A 186 16.16 16.61 -4.67
C LEU A 186 17.29 16.35 -5.68
N PRO A 187 17.28 17.01 -6.85
CA PRO A 187 18.37 16.90 -7.82
C PRO A 187 19.73 17.35 -7.26
N LYS A 188 19.72 18.32 -6.34
CA LYS A 188 20.91 18.83 -5.63
C LYS A 188 20.50 19.17 -4.19
N PRO A 189 21.36 18.94 -3.19
CA PRO A 189 21.12 19.41 -1.83
C PRO A 189 20.96 20.93 -1.79
N GLU A 190 19.99 21.43 -1.01
CA GLU A 190 19.78 22.87 -0.79
C GLU A 190 19.42 23.17 0.67
N PRO A 191 19.66 24.38 1.20
CA PRO A 191 19.28 24.74 2.56
C PRO A 191 17.77 24.61 2.78
N LEU A 192 17.35 24.24 3.99
CA LEU A 192 15.94 24.09 4.38
C LEU A 192 15.11 25.32 4.01
N ARG A 193 15.61 26.54 4.24
CA ARG A 193 14.90 27.77 3.86
C ARG A 193 14.61 27.88 2.36
N THR A 194 15.52 27.39 1.52
CA THR A 194 15.35 27.38 0.06
C THR A 194 14.29 26.36 -0.33
N PHE A 195 14.31 25.19 0.31
CA PHE A 195 13.30 24.17 0.08
C PHE A 195 11.90 24.60 0.55
N VAL A 196 11.78 25.35 1.66
CA VAL A 196 10.52 25.96 2.11
C VAL A 196 10.00 26.98 1.10
N ALA A 197 10.86 27.86 0.57
CA ALA A 197 10.46 28.81 -0.47
C ALA A 197 10.04 28.10 -1.77
N ARG A 198 10.65 26.96 -2.11
CA ARG A 198 10.25 26.10 -3.24
C ARG A 198 8.85 25.53 -3.02
N LEU A 199 8.53 25.05 -1.82
CA LEU A 199 7.18 24.57 -1.48
C LEU A 199 6.13 25.67 -1.64
N GLU A 200 6.42 26.88 -1.15
CA GLU A 200 5.52 28.02 -1.26
C GLU A 200 5.25 28.43 -2.73
N ALA A 201 6.27 28.33 -3.60
CA ALA A 201 6.12 28.62 -5.02
C ALA A 201 5.42 27.50 -5.81
N ALA A 202 5.56 26.25 -5.39
CA ALA A 202 5.06 25.08 -6.10
C ALA A 202 3.61 24.71 -5.74
N LEU A 203 3.19 24.97 -4.50
CA LEU A 203 1.87 24.59 -4.01
C LEU A 203 0.85 25.72 -4.20
N PRO A 204 -0.45 25.39 -4.29
CA PRO A 204 -1.50 26.40 -4.35
C PRO A 204 -1.42 27.37 -3.15
N PRO A 205 -1.58 28.69 -3.37
CA PRO A 205 -1.49 29.67 -2.31
C PRO A 205 -2.65 29.52 -1.32
N THR A 206 -2.34 29.60 -0.03
CA THR A 206 -3.29 29.53 1.09
C THR A 206 -2.94 30.57 2.15
N ALA A 207 -3.89 30.95 3.00
CA ALA A 207 -3.65 32.01 4.00
C ALA A 207 -2.61 31.60 5.06
N THR A 208 -2.50 30.30 5.35
CA THR A 208 -1.50 29.75 6.30
C THR A 208 -0.09 29.78 5.72
N GLY A 209 0.06 29.74 4.40
CA GLY A 209 1.36 29.61 3.74
C GLY A 209 2.07 28.31 4.10
N VAL A 210 3.41 28.34 4.13
CA VAL A 210 4.27 27.23 4.53
C VAL A 210 4.91 27.55 5.88
N ARG A 211 4.73 26.66 6.86
CA ARG A 211 5.35 26.76 8.20
C ARG A 211 6.45 25.72 8.31
N ALA A 212 7.56 26.05 8.93
CA ALA A 212 8.66 25.10 9.09
C ALA A 212 9.32 25.19 10.47
N ALA A 213 9.87 24.06 10.94
CA ALA A 213 10.66 23.94 12.16
C ALA A 213 11.92 23.13 11.87
N GLY A 214 13.08 23.70 12.22
CA GLY A 214 14.40 23.12 11.97
C GLY A 214 15.46 24.19 11.73
N ASP A 215 16.71 23.78 11.57
CA ASP A 215 17.80 24.68 11.20
C ASP A 215 17.61 25.15 9.73
N PRO A 216 17.45 26.46 9.46
CA PRO A 216 17.28 26.96 8.09
C PRO A 216 18.48 26.68 7.17
N ASP A 217 19.66 26.41 7.75
CA ASP A 217 20.90 26.08 7.03
C ASP A 217 21.08 24.57 6.79
N LEU A 218 20.23 23.72 7.39
CA LEU A 218 20.25 22.28 7.18
C LEU A 218 20.18 21.95 5.68
N LEU A 219 21.16 21.20 5.17
CA LEU A 219 21.15 20.74 3.79
C LEU A 219 20.11 19.63 3.63
N VAL A 220 19.05 19.93 2.89
CA VAL A 220 17.98 19.01 2.53
C VAL A 220 18.32 18.38 1.19
N SER A 221 18.34 17.05 1.14
CA SER A 221 18.54 16.30 -0.11
C SER A 221 17.54 15.15 -0.27
N ARG A 222 17.13 14.54 0.84
CA ARG A 222 16.16 13.46 0.92
C ARG A 222 15.02 13.87 1.83
N VAL A 223 13.80 13.78 1.32
CA VAL A 223 12.61 14.38 1.92
C VAL A 223 11.51 13.34 1.98
N ALA A 224 10.88 13.20 3.14
CA ALA A 224 9.62 12.51 3.28
C ALA A 224 8.46 13.49 2.96
N VAL A 225 7.44 13.03 2.25
CA VAL A 225 6.21 13.80 2.01
C VAL A 225 4.99 12.94 2.32
N CYS A 226 3.96 13.52 2.92
CA CYS A 226 2.65 12.91 3.09
C CYS A 226 1.58 13.98 2.84
N GLY A 227 0.68 13.77 1.88
CA GLY A 227 -0.49 14.63 1.75
C GLY A 227 -1.41 14.50 2.96
N GLY A 228 -2.11 15.58 3.30
CA GLY A 228 -3.06 15.60 4.40
C GLY A 228 -2.41 15.52 5.78
N ALA A 229 -3.17 15.00 6.75
CA ALA A 229 -2.77 14.95 8.15
C ALA A 229 -1.78 13.80 8.42
N GLY A 230 -0.49 14.13 8.54
CA GLY A 230 0.60 13.16 8.66
C GLY A 230 1.27 13.10 10.05
N ASP A 231 0.61 13.64 11.08
CA ASP A 231 1.08 13.66 12.47
C ASP A 231 1.36 12.25 13.03
N SER A 232 0.62 11.23 12.56
CA SER A 232 0.82 9.83 12.96
C SER A 232 2.10 9.20 12.41
N LEU A 233 2.75 9.82 11.42
CA LEU A 233 3.96 9.28 10.77
C LEU A 233 5.26 9.86 11.34
N LEU A 234 5.22 10.72 12.36
CA LEU A 234 6.42 11.37 12.93
C LEU A 234 7.48 10.34 13.39
N ALA A 235 7.05 9.25 14.03
CA ALA A 235 7.97 8.17 14.44
C ALA A 235 8.59 7.45 13.23
N THR A 236 7.79 7.16 12.20
CA THR A 236 8.25 6.53 10.95
C THR A 236 9.27 7.42 10.24
N VAL A 237 8.98 8.73 10.16
CA VAL A 237 9.84 9.74 9.56
C VAL A 237 11.15 9.90 10.34
N ALA A 238 11.12 9.89 11.67
CA ALA A 238 12.32 9.98 12.48
C ALA A 238 13.28 8.79 12.29
N ALA A 239 12.74 7.63 11.90
CA ALA A 239 13.51 6.44 11.55
C ALA A 239 13.83 6.35 10.04
N ALA A 240 13.21 7.18 9.20
CA ALA A 240 13.50 7.25 7.79
C ALA A 240 14.74 8.13 7.57
N ASP A 241 15.70 7.65 6.77
CA ASP A 241 16.91 8.40 6.41
C ASP A 241 16.57 9.63 5.52
N VAL A 242 15.99 10.67 6.13
CA VAL A 242 15.50 11.90 5.51
C VAL A 242 15.93 13.11 6.33
N GLN A 243 15.99 14.28 5.69
CA GLN A 243 16.36 15.53 6.38
C GLN A 243 15.14 16.42 6.65
N ALA A 244 14.06 16.27 5.89
CA ALA A 244 12.84 17.04 6.08
C ALA A 244 11.60 16.18 5.84
N TYR A 245 10.49 16.59 6.47
CA TYR A 245 9.17 16.00 6.31
C TYR A 245 8.13 17.06 5.97
N VAL A 246 7.49 16.91 4.82
CA VAL A 246 6.41 17.79 4.35
C VAL A 246 5.07 17.10 4.58
N THR A 247 4.18 17.74 5.34
CA THR A 247 2.82 17.26 5.60
C THR A 247 1.88 18.41 5.94
N ALA A 248 0.62 18.13 6.25
CA ALA A 248 -0.29 19.07 6.87
C ALA A 248 -0.76 18.64 8.28
N ASP A 249 -1.48 19.54 8.93
CA ASP A 249 -2.17 19.36 10.21
C ASP A 249 -1.28 18.86 11.36
N LEU A 250 -0.03 19.32 11.42
CA LEU A 250 0.84 19.00 12.57
C LEU A 250 0.32 19.71 13.81
N ARG A 251 0.14 18.93 14.87
CA ARG A 251 -0.30 19.45 16.16
C ARG A 251 0.91 19.98 16.92
N HIS A 252 0.70 21.03 17.72
CA HIS A 252 1.79 21.71 18.43
C HIS A 252 2.63 20.77 19.30
N HIS A 253 2.02 19.96 20.16
CA HIS A 253 2.77 19.10 21.09
C HIS A 253 3.54 17.98 20.39
N PRO A 254 2.94 17.18 19.48
CA PRO A 254 3.69 16.21 18.69
C PRO A 254 4.85 16.82 17.89
N ALA A 255 4.65 17.99 17.30
CA ALA A 255 5.71 18.69 16.56
C ALA A 255 6.85 19.15 17.48
N ASP A 256 6.56 19.75 18.64
CA ASP A 256 7.58 20.15 19.62
C ASP A 256 8.39 18.95 20.12
N GLU A 257 7.70 17.85 20.45
CA GLU A 257 8.35 16.62 20.90
C GLU A 257 9.26 16.03 19.82
N HIS A 258 8.78 15.97 18.58
CA HIS A 258 9.59 15.53 17.44
C HIS A 258 10.83 16.40 17.24
N CYS A 259 10.70 17.74 17.25
CA CYS A 259 11.84 18.65 17.10
C CYS A 259 12.89 18.51 18.22
N ARG A 260 12.51 18.00 19.39
CA ARG A 260 13.44 17.70 20.49
C ARG A 260 14.11 16.33 20.38
N ALA A 261 13.41 15.38 19.77
CA ALA A 261 13.84 13.98 19.67
C ALA A 261 14.57 13.66 18.34
N SER A 262 14.33 14.44 17.29
CA SER A 262 14.77 14.16 15.93
C SER A 262 15.41 15.39 15.27
N GLN A 263 16.36 15.15 14.37
CA GLN A 263 16.97 16.18 13.52
C GLN A 263 16.19 16.41 12.21
N VAL A 264 15.14 15.61 11.96
CA VAL A 264 14.31 15.78 10.76
C VAL A 264 13.49 17.06 10.88
N ALA A 265 13.73 18.00 9.98
CA ALA A 265 12.97 19.24 9.90
C ALA A 265 11.50 18.96 9.56
N LEU A 266 10.59 19.70 10.19
CA LEU A 266 9.15 19.61 9.91
C LEU A 266 8.73 20.78 9.02
N ILE A 267 7.91 20.48 8.01
CA ILE A 267 7.31 21.48 7.14
C ILE A 267 5.81 21.19 7.07
N ASP A 268 5.03 22.13 7.60
CA ASP A 268 3.57 22.09 7.65
C ASP A 268 3.00 23.04 6.59
N VAL A 269 2.26 22.48 5.65
CA VAL A 269 1.50 23.22 4.63
C VAL A 269 0.00 23.04 4.86
N ALA A 270 -0.82 23.89 4.24
CA ALA A 270 -2.26 23.70 4.29
C ALA A 270 -2.68 22.33 3.75
N HIS A 271 -3.59 21.65 4.45
CA HIS A 271 -4.09 20.31 4.11
C HIS A 271 -4.56 20.23 2.66
N TRP A 272 -5.42 21.17 2.26
CA TRP A 272 -5.89 21.27 0.89
C TRP A 272 -4.76 21.44 -0.13
N ALA A 273 -3.76 22.28 0.17
CA ALA A 273 -2.65 22.55 -0.75
C ALA A 273 -1.73 21.32 -0.93
N SER A 274 -1.56 20.51 0.11
CA SER A 274 -0.77 19.27 0.03
C SER A 274 -1.43 18.18 -0.84
N GLU A 275 -2.77 18.14 -0.88
CA GLU A 275 -3.52 17.09 -1.58
C GLU A 275 -4.01 17.52 -2.96
N PHE A 276 -4.24 18.82 -3.18
CA PHE A 276 -4.76 19.35 -4.42
C PHE A 276 -3.97 18.91 -5.69
N PRO A 277 -2.62 18.81 -5.68
CA PRO A 277 -1.86 18.30 -6.82
C PRO A 277 -2.37 16.94 -7.35
N TRP A 278 -2.88 16.08 -6.47
CA TRP A 278 -3.46 14.80 -6.86
C TRP A 278 -4.65 14.93 -7.80
N CYS A 279 -5.44 16.00 -7.71
CA CYS A 279 -6.58 16.22 -8.59
C CYS A 279 -6.13 16.32 -10.07
N GLY A 280 -4.95 16.90 -10.33
CA GLY A 280 -4.33 16.91 -11.65
C GLY A 280 -3.94 15.51 -12.12
N GLN A 281 -3.25 14.76 -11.28
CA GLN A 281 -2.83 13.37 -11.55
C GLN A 281 -4.04 12.44 -11.81
N ALA A 282 -5.07 12.51 -10.97
CA ALA A 282 -6.29 11.72 -11.14
C ALA A 282 -7.00 12.06 -12.45
N ALA A 283 -7.03 13.35 -12.82
CA ALA A 283 -7.60 13.76 -14.10
C ALA A 283 -6.82 13.21 -15.29
N GLU A 284 -5.49 13.17 -15.21
CA GLU A 284 -4.64 12.57 -16.23
C GLU A 284 -4.87 11.06 -16.37
N VAL A 285 -4.95 10.32 -15.26
CA VAL A 285 -5.28 8.88 -15.28
C VAL A 285 -6.60 8.62 -16.02
N LEU A 286 -7.64 9.38 -15.68
CA LEU A 286 -8.96 9.24 -16.33
C LEU A 286 -8.91 9.62 -17.81
N ARG A 287 -8.22 10.70 -18.17
CA ARG A 287 -8.08 11.12 -19.58
C ARG A 287 -7.30 10.09 -20.40
N SER A 288 -6.23 9.54 -19.85
CA SER A 288 -5.41 8.52 -20.51
C SER A 288 -6.20 7.23 -20.74
N HIS A 289 -7.05 6.83 -19.80
CA HIS A 289 -7.84 5.60 -19.93
C HIS A 289 -9.08 5.77 -20.83
N PHE A 290 -9.84 6.85 -20.66
CA PHE A 290 -11.14 7.03 -21.33
C PHE A 290 -11.07 7.93 -22.58
N GLY A 291 -10.02 8.74 -22.73
CA GLY A 291 -9.89 9.68 -23.84
C GLY A 291 -11.09 10.60 -23.99
N ALA A 292 -11.55 10.79 -25.23
CA ALA A 292 -12.69 11.65 -25.54
C ALA A 292 -14.05 11.12 -25.02
N SER A 293 -14.14 9.85 -24.60
CA SER A 293 -15.39 9.28 -24.10
C SER A 293 -15.82 9.85 -22.74
N LEU A 294 -14.87 10.43 -21.99
CA LEU A 294 -15.13 11.04 -20.68
C LEU A 294 -14.50 12.44 -20.60
N PRO A 295 -15.30 13.52 -20.71
CA PRO A 295 -14.80 14.88 -20.47
C PRO A 295 -14.41 15.07 -18.99
N VAL A 296 -13.12 15.29 -18.73
CA VAL A 296 -12.57 15.44 -17.37
C VAL A 296 -12.17 16.89 -17.08
N ARG A 297 -12.66 17.43 -15.97
CA ARG A 297 -12.33 18.77 -15.45
C ARG A 297 -11.85 18.67 -14.00
N VAL A 298 -10.85 19.48 -13.65
CA VAL A 298 -10.40 19.67 -12.26
C VAL A 298 -11.07 20.92 -11.72
N CYS A 299 -11.65 20.83 -10.52
CA CYS A 299 -12.22 22.00 -9.85
C CYS A 299 -11.11 22.94 -9.43
N THR A 300 -11.18 24.22 -9.81
CA THR A 300 -10.17 25.24 -9.46
C THR A 300 -10.59 26.10 -8.28
N ILE A 301 -11.75 25.82 -7.68
CA ILE A 301 -12.22 26.53 -6.48
C ILE A 301 -11.35 26.07 -5.31
N CYS A 302 -10.72 27.03 -4.63
CA CYS A 302 -10.03 26.76 -3.37
C CYS A 302 -11.06 26.40 -2.31
N THR A 303 -10.92 25.22 -1.71
CA THR A 303 -11.80 24.73 -0.64
C THR A 303 -11.05 24.60 0.69
N ASP A 304 -9.92 25.30 0.83
CA ASP A 304 -9.24 25.45 2.12
C ASP A 304 -10.16 26.24 3.07
N PRO A 305 -10.52 25.69 4.25
CA PRO A 305 -11.41 26.39 5.19
C PRO A 305 -10.75 27.59 5.88
N TRP A 306 -9.43 27.72 5.80
CA TRP A 306 -8.67 28.81 6.42
C TRP A 306 -8.52 30.00 5.47
N ASN A 307 -9.64 30.54 5.01
CA ASN A 307 -9.69 31.69 4.12
C ASN A 307 -10.58 32.81 4.71
N LEU A 308 -10.21 34.06 4.42
CA LEU A 308 -11.10 35.19 4.68
C LEU A 308 -11.98 35.38 3.43
N ASP A 309 -13.28 35.11 3.57
CA ASP A 309 -14.26 35.33 2.50
C ASP A 309 -14.27 36.80 2.09
N HIS A 310 -13.94 37.12 0.83
CA HIS A 310 -14.46 38.33 0.19
C HIS A 310 -15.86 37.98 -0.34
N GLU A 311 -16.90 38.50 0.31
CA GLU A 311 -18.32 38.31 -0.03
C GLU A 311 -18.62 38.51 -1.54
N THR A 312 -18.50 37.46 -2.34
CA THR A 312 -19.01 37.45 -3.73
C THR A 312 -19.54 36.08 -4.20
N GLY A 313 -19.53 35.03 -3.36
CA GLY A 313 -19.76 33.65 -3.84
C GLY A 313 -20.76 32.76 -3.10
N ARG A 314 -21.43 33.20 -2.03
CA ARG A 314 -22.30 32.30 -1.23
C ARG A 314 -23.57 31.82 -1.96
N ASP A 315 -23.90 32.37 -3.12
CA ASP A 315 -25.08 31.99 -3.90
C ASP A 315 -24.84 30.99 -5.05
N GLN A 316 -23.62 30.47 -5.26
CA GLN A 316 -23.35 29.55 -6.40
C GLN A 316 -22.73 28.18 -6.10
N ALA A 317 -22.52 27.80 -4.83
CA ALA A 317 -22.00 26.47 -4.47
C ALA A 317 -23.11 25.50 -4.07
#